data_AF-A0A2U1PFT5-F1
#
_entry.id   AF-A0A2U1PFT5-F1
#
_cell.length_a   1.000
_cell.length_b   1.000
_cell.length_c   1.000
_cell.angle_alpha   90.00
_cell.angle_beta   90.00
_cell.angle_gamma   90.00
#
_symmetry.space_group_name_H-M   'P 1'
#
loop_
_entity.id
_entity.type
_entity.pdbx_description
1 polymer ?
#
loop_
_entity_poly.entity_id
_entity_poly.type
_entity_poly.pdbx_seq_one_letter_code
_entity_poly.pdbx_strand_id
1 'polypeptide(L)'
;MANPSQFHGDMDPIVVSDWIMEMENAFDRCKCDNICKVLYASFLLRGQALYWWNMIKESRGKQLYWSISWDQFKELIYKNYILENQTHELKDIDCEYQGSKSVQAYTAVFYNQKVRFGNIDAATEEKKMRLFIKGLKSEIKDRLDMANLKKFEEVVQQAITVEKALAVEKALAEEALEEMAPKRTPFHLLFSNQGNQGT
;
A
#
# COMPACT_ATOMS: atom_id res chain seq x y z
N MET A 1 13.86 -10.18 15.90
CA MET A 1 14.23 -10.22 14.47
C MET A 1 12.93 -10.24 13.68
N ALA A 2 12.72 -9.31 12.75
CA ALA A 2 11.51 -9.33 11.91
C ALA A 2 11.63 -10.52 10.96
N ASN A 3 10.78 -11.53 11.16
CA ASN A 3 10.68 -12.66 10.26
C ASN A 3 9.81 -12.20 9.08
N PRO A 4 10.32 -12.22 7.84
CA PRO A 4 9.57 -11.73 6.69
C PRO A 4 8.27 -12.50 6.49
N SER A 5 7.22 -11.82 6.02
CA SER A 5 5.88 -12.40 5.90
C SER A 5 5.80 -13.50 4.83
N GLN A 6 4.79 -14.38 4.95
CA GLN A 6 4.51 -15.41 3.93
C GLN A 6 3.70 -14.80 2.79
N PHE A 7 4.06 -15.13 1.54
CA PHE A 7 3.31 -14.68 0.36
C PHE A 7 2.43 -15.78 -0.20
N HIS A 8 1.13 -15.52 -0.30
CA HIS A 8 0.13 -16.52 -0.68
C HIS A 8 -0.27 -16.47 -2.16
N GLY A 9 0.21 -15.46 -2.90
CA GLY A 9 -0.15 -15.23 -4.31
C GLY A 9 -1.18 -14.10 -4.48
N ASP A 10 -1.12 -13.07 -3.64
CA ASP A 10 -1.95 -11.88 -3.78
C ASP A 10 -1.66 -11.20 -5.13
N MET A 11 -2.71 -10.70 -5.79
CA MET A 11 -2.63 -10.02 -7.09
C MET A 11 -2.60 -8.50 -6.95
N ASP A 12 -2.69 -7.95 -5.72
CA ASP A 12 -2.49 -6.53 -5.46
C ASP A 12 -0.99 -6.20 -5.65
N PRO A 13 -0.65 -5.31 -6.62
CA PRO A 13 0.71 -4.85 -6.84
C PRO A 13 1.40 -4.28 -5.60
N ILE A 14 0.64 -3.70 -4.66
CA ILE A 14 1.16 -3.19 -3.39
C ILE A 14 1.62 -4.33 -2.50
N VAL A 15 0.79 -5.36 -2.31
CA VAL A 15 1.11 -6.52 -1.47
C VAL A 15 2.34 -7.26 -2.02
N VAL A 16 2.39 -7.48 -3.33
CA VAL A 16 3.56 -8.10 -3.99
C VAL A 16 4.83 -7.26 -3.79
N SER A 17 4.73 -5.94 -3.92
CA SER A 17 5.88 -5.04 -3.78
C SER A 17 6.36 -4.92 -2.34
N ASP A 18 5.44 -4.79 -1.38
CA ASP A 18 5.75 -4.71 0.05
C ASP A 18 6.44 -6.01 0.50
N TRP A 19 5.98 -7.17 0.02
CA TRP A 19 6.62 -8.46 0.29
C TRP A 19 8.05 -8.55 -0.28
N ILE A 20 8.28 -8.10 -1.51
CA ILE A 20 9.63 -8.07 -2.10
C ILE A 20 10.56 -7.12 -1.33
N MET A 21 10.06 -5.96 -0.92
CA MET A 21 10.82 -5.01 -0.10
C MET A 21 11.18 -5.61 1.27
N GLU A 22 10.27 -6.35 1.92
CA GLU A 22 10.58 -7.09 3.14
C GLU A 22 11.69 -8.11 2.95
N MET A 23 11.69 -8.85 1.83
CA MET A 23 12.77 -9.80 1.50
C MET A 23 14.10 -9.09 1.31
N GLU A 24 14.15 -8.01 0.53
CA GLU A 24 15.38 -7.27 0.25
C GLU A 24 16.00 -6.70 1.54
N ASN A 25 15.16 -6.12 2.41
CA ASN A 25 15.59 -5.66 3.73
C ASN A 25 16.16 -6.77 4.61
N ALA A 26 15.60 -7.99 4.54
CA ALA A 26 16.14 -9.15 5.27
C ALA A 26 17.48 -9.61 4.69
N PHE A 27 17.60 -9.65 3.36
CA PHE A 27 18.82 -10.07 2.68
C PHE A 27 19.99 -9.13 2.89
N ASP A 28 19.75 -7.82 2.92
CA ASP A 28 20.79 -6.82 3.18
C ASP A 28 21.40 -6.98 4.58
N ARG A 29 20.58 -7.35 5.57
CA ARG A 29 21.05 -7.63 6.94
C ARG A 29 21.89 -8.91 7.02
N CYS A 30 21.48 -9.94 6.29
CA CYS A 30 22.08 -11.26 6.36
C CYS A 30 23.24 -11.47 5.37
N LYS A 31 23.50 -10.51 4.46
CA LYS A 31 24.49 -10.60 3.38
C LYS A 31 24.36 -11.90 2.58
N CYS A 32 23.14 -12.34 2.32
CA CYS A 32 22.86 -13.58 1.60
C CYS A 32 23.38 -13.51 0.16
N ASP A 33 24.00 -14.59 -0.33
CA ASP A 33 24.28 -14.73 -1.75
C ASP A 33 22.97 -14.92 -2.57
N ASN A 34 23.04 -14.72 -3.88
CA ASN A 34 21.85 -14.75 -4.74
C ASN A 34 21.08 -16.08 -4.69
N ILE A 35 21.78 -17.20 -4.50
CA ILE A 35 21.16 -18.54 -4.46
C ILE A 35 20.36 -18.66 -3.15
N CYS A 36 20.96 -18.28 -2.03
CA CYS A 36 20.30 -18.25 -0.73
C CYS A 36 19.08 -17.34 -0.72
N LYS A 37 19.11 -16.19 -1.41
CA LYS A 37 17.97 -15.27 -1.52
C LYS A 37 16.74 -15.94 -2.13
N VAL A 38 16.89 -16.55 -3.31
CA VAL A 38 15.77 -17.20 -4.01
C VAL A 38 15.25 -18.40 -3.22
N LEU A 39 16.15 -19.18 -2.61
CA LEU A 39 15.73 -20.31 -1.77
C LEU A 39 14.90 -19.86 -0.57
N TYR A 40 15.38 -18.84 0.14
CA TYR A 40 14.68 -18.30 1.30
C TYR A 40 13.33 -17.70 0.92
N ALA A 41 13.27 -16.87 -0.12
CA ALA A 41 12.01 -16.30 -0.60
C ALA A 41 11.03 -17.40 -1.05
N SER A 42 11.51 -18.40 -1.79
CA SER A 42 10.68 -19.53 -2.23
C SER A 42 10.12 -20.36 -1.07
N PHE A 43 10.86 -20.47 0.03
CA PHE A 43 10.43 -21.14 1.25
C PHE A 43 9.29 -20.41 1.96
N LEU A 44 9.13 -19.10 1.75
CA LEU A 44 8.04 -18.29 2.32
C LEU A 44 6.80 -18.22 1.42
N LEU A 45 6.85 -18.81 0.22
CA LEU A 45 5.68 -18.91 -0.64
C LEU A 45 4.67 -19.93 -0.09
N ARG A 46 3.39 -19.59 -0.15
CA ARG A 46 2.25 -20.42 0.27
C ARG A 46 1.16 -20.38 -0.78
N GLY A 47 0.18 -21.26 -0.65
CA GLY A 47 -1.01 -21.28 -1.50
C GLY A 47 -0.68 -21.24 -2.99
N GLN A 48 -1.29 -20.29 -3.71
CA GLN A 48 -1.16 -20.14 -5.15
C GLN A 48 0.27 -19.77 -5.57
N ALA A 49 0.97 -18.95 -4.78
CA ALA A 49 2.37 -18.60 -5.06
C ALA A 49 3.32 -19.79 -5.00
N LEU A 50 3.09 -20.71 -4.05
CA LEU A 50 3.89 -21.92 -3.99
C LEU A 50 3.63 -22.84 -5.20
N TYR A 51 2.37 -22.97 -5.61
CA TYR A 51 1.99 -23.75 -6.78
C TYR A 51 2.65 -23.21 -8.06
N TRP A 52 2.56 -21.89 -8.28
CA TRP A 52 3.23 -21.20 -9.37
C TRP A 52 4.74 -21.45 -9.39
N TRP A 53 5.40 -21.31 -8.24
CA TRP A 53 6.84 -21.53 -8.16
C TRP A 53 7.24 -22.97 -8.46
N ASN A 54 6.43 -23.95 -8.06
CA ASN A 54 6.64 -25.35 -8.42
C ASN A 54 6.53 -25.57 -9.93
N MET A 55 5.56 -24.95 -10.61
CA MET A 55 5.46 -25.00 -12.06
C MET A 55 6.67 -24.38 -12.77
N ILE A 56 7.22 -23.28 -12.25
CA ILE A 56 8.46 -22.69 -12.80
C ILE A 56 9.64 -23.66 -12.66
N LYS A 57 9.78 -24.32 -11.51
CA LYS A 57 10.84 -25.32 -11.30
C LYS A 57 10.69 -26.52 -12.23
N GLU A 58 9.47 -26.99 -12.46
CA GLU A 58 9.18 -28.12 -13.33
C GLU A 58 9.44 -27.78 -14.81
N SER A 59 8.94 -26.63 -15.28
CA SER A 59 9.09 -26.20 -16.67
C SER A 59 10.53 -25.90 -17.09
N ARG A 60 11.37 -25.42 -16.16
CA ARG A 60 12.79 -25.11 -16.43
C ARG A 60 13.72 -26.32 -16.18
N GLY A 61 13.26 -27.33 -15.46
CA GLY A 61 14.07 -28.49 -15.08
C GLY A 61 14.96 -28.23 -13.86
N LYS A 62 15.31 -29.32 -13.13
CA LYS A 62 15.96 -29.28 -11.81
C LYS A 62 17.33 -28.58 -11.74
N GLN A 63 18.04 -28.42 -12.86
CA GLN A 63 19.38 -27.78 -12.88
C GLN A 63 19.32 -26.27 -13.11
N LEU A 64 18.32 -25.79 -13.87
CA LEU A 64 18.24 -24.39 -14.31
C LEU A 64 17.48 -23.48 -13.34
N TYR A 65 16.71 -24.04 -12.39
CA TYR A 65 16.05 -23.19 -11.40
C TYR A 65 17.00 -22.68 -10.31
N TRP A 66 18.09 -23.41 -10.01
CA TRP A 66 19.11 -22.99 -9.05
C TRP A 66 19.95 -21.81 -9.56
N SER A 67 19.98 -21.59 -10.88
CA SER A 67 20.67 -20.46 -11.50
C SER A 67 19.81 -19.20 -11.59
N ILE A 68 18.55 -19.24 -11.12
CA ILE A 68 17.69 -18.05 -11.08
C ILE A 68 18.29 -17.06 -10.08
N SER A 69 18.69 -15.90 -10.56
CA SER A 69 19.14 -14.81 -9.70
C SER A 69 17.95 -14.19 -8.96
N TRP A 70 18.24 -13.45 -7.88
CA TRP A 70 17.19 -12.69 -7.18
C TRP A 70 16.45 -11.72 -8.10
N ASP A 71 17.17 -11.06 -9.02
CA ASP A 71 16.54 -10.15 -10.00
C ASP A 71 15.64 -10.89 -10.98
N GLN A 72 16.06 -12.07 -11.47
CA GLN A 72 15.20 -12.91 -12.31
C GLN A 72 13.98 -13.44 -11.55
N PHE A 73 14.12 -13.76 -10.27
CA PHE A 73 12.99 -14.15 -9.42
C PHE A 73 11.98 -13.01 -9.27
N LYS A 74 12.45 -11.78 -9.03
CA LYS A 74 11.61 -10.58 -9.03
C LYS A 74 10.90 -10.38 -10.36
N GLU A 75 11.60 -10.48 -11.49
CA GLU A 75 10.95 -10.38 -12.81
C GLU A 75 9.84 -11.41 -12.99
N LEU A 76 10.07 -12.65 -12.57
CA LEU A 76 9.08 -13.73 -12.65
C LEU A 76 7.86 -13.48 -11.77
N ILE A 77 8.05 -13.07 -10.51
CA ILE A 77 6.92 -12.83 -9.60
C ILE A 77 6.10 -11.62 -10.06
N TYR A 78 6.78 -10.57 -10.53
CA TYR A 78 6.12 -9.39 -11.08
C TYR A 78 5.41 -9.71 -12.39
N LYS A 79 5.98 -10.56 -13.25
CA LYS A 79 5.29 -11.00 -14.46
C LYS A 79 3.98 -11.72 -14.14
N ASN A 80 4.02 -12.65 -13.19
CA ASN A 80 2.89 -13.51 -12.88
C ASN A 80 1.79 -12.82 -12.06
N TYR A 81 2.16 -11.98 -11.09
CA TYR A 81 1.19 -11.37 -10.16
C TYR A 81 0.89 -9.90 -10.45
N ILE A 82 1.73 -9.22 -11.22
CA ILE A 82 1.53 -7.81 -11.59
C ILE A 82 1.21 -7.67 -13.09
N LEU A 83 2.08 -8.15 -13.99
CA LEU A 83 1.92 -7.90 -15.44
C LEU A 83 0.78 -8.70 -16.09
N GLU A 84 0.53 -9.95 -15.67
CA GLU A 84 -0.56 -10.77 -16.24
C GLU A 84 -1.94 -10.21 -15.88
N ASN A 85 -2.08 -9.63 -14.69
CA ASN A 85 -3.31 -8.93 -14.28
C ASN A 85 -3.43 -7.54 -14.94
N GLN A 86 -2.30 -6.95 -15.32
CA GLN A 86 -2.25 -5.68 -16.01
C GLN A 86 -2.73 -5.74 -17.48
N THR A 87 -2.64 -6.90 -18.16
CA THR A 87 -3.19 -7.04 -19.51
C THR A 87 -4.71 -7.11 -19.58
N HIS A 88 -5.40 -7.35 -18.45
CA HIS A 88 -6.86 -7.33 -18.39
C HIS A 88 -7.46 -6.19 -17.55
N GLU A 89 -6.69 -5.56 -16.65
CA GLU A 89 -7.20 -4.47 -15.78
C GLU A 89 -6.42 -3.15 -15.80
N LEU A 90 -5.39 -2.96 -16.66
CA LEU A 90 -4.85 -1.61 -16.93
C LEU A 90 -5.77 -0.74 -17.80
N LYS A 91 -7.09 -0.83 -17.59
CA LYS A 91 -7.96 0.32 -17.83
C LYS A 91 -7.82 1.23 -16.62
N ASP A 92 -6.78 2.05 -16.64
CA ASP A 92 -6.85 3.52 -16.57
C ASP A 92 -7.97 4.20 -15.74
N ILE A 93 -8.43 3.62 -14.63
CA ILE A 93 -9.46 4.23 -13.78
C ILE A 93 -8.98 4.15 -12.31
N ASP A 94 -8.36 5.22 -11.84
CA ASP A 94 -8.35 5.64 -10.43
C ASP A 94 -7.85 4.66 -9.35
N CYS A 95 -6.72 4.00 -9.54
CA CYS A 95 -6.07 3.34 -8.41
C CYS A 95 -5.36 4.36 -7.51
N GLU A 96 -5.99 4.78 -6.41
CA GLU A 96 -5.36 5.55 -5.32
C GLU A 96 -4.27 4.72 -4.64
N TYR A 97 -3.04 4.76 -5.15
CA TYR A 97 -1.89 4.02 -4.63
C TYR A 97 -1.48 4.39 -3.20
N GLN A 98 -1.89 5.57 -2.73
CA GLN A 98 -1.77 5.97 -1.34
C GLN A 98 -2.53 5.00 -0.43
N GLY A 99 -3.70 4.49 -0.87
CA GLY A 99 -4.53 3.57 -0.08
C GLY A 99 -4.83 4.12 1.31
N SER A 100 -4.69 3.30 2.36
CA SER A 100 -4.86 3.75 3.76
C SER A 100 -3.65 4.49 4.34
N LYS A 101 -2.54 4.60 3.61
CA LYS A 101 -1.30 5.22 4.10
C LYS A 101 -1.43 6.73 4.18
N SER A 102 -0.67 7.35 5.09
CA SER A 102 -0.46 8.80 5.06
C SER A 102 0.32 9.20 3.80
N VAL A 103 0.22 10.45 3.36
CA VAL A 103 1.00 10.97 2.22
C VAL A 103 2.50 10.77 2.45
N GLN A 104 2.95 10.92 3.69
CA GLN A 104 4.37 10.76 4.04
C GLN A 104 4.83 9.29 3.94
N ALA A 105 4.02 8.34 4.43
CA ALA A 105 4.32 6.91 4.27
C ALA A 105 4.24 6.48 2.79
N TYR A 106 3.27 7.01 2.05
CA TYR A 106 3.17 6.80 0.60
C TYR A 106 4.42 7.33 -0.14
N THR A 107 4.91 8.51 0.20
CA THR A 107 6.12 9.10 -0.39
C THR A 107 7.34 8.20 -0.19
N ALA A 108 7.51 7.60 0.99
CA ALA A 108 8.60 6.65 1.23
C ALA A 108 8.50 5.41 0.33
N VAL A 109 7.28 4.90 0.12
CA VAL A 109 7.03 3.75 -0.76
C VAL A 109 7.22 4.10 -2.24
N PHE A 110 6.88 5.33 -2.64
CA PHE A 110 6.98 5.81 -4.03
C PHE A 110 8.39 5.69 -4.61
N TYR A 111 9.43 5.99 -3.83
CA TYR A 111 10.82 5.84 -4.25
C TYR A 111 11.28 4.38 -4.33
N ASN A 112 10.73 3.52 -3.46
CA ASN A 112 11.17 2.13 -3.34
C ASN A 112 10.45 1.19 -4.33
N GLN A 113 9.25 1.54 -4.82
CA GLN A 113 8.49 0.73 -5.77
C GLN A 113 8.96 0.92 -7.23
N LYS A 114 10.21 0.53 -7.50
CA LYS A 114 10.82 0.62 -8.85
C LYS A 114 10.06 -0.13 -9.92
N VAL A 115 9.35 -1.19 -9.55
CA VAL A 115 8.55 -1.99 -10.49
C VAL A 115 7.30 -1.25 -10.95
N ARG A 116 6.72 -0.43 -10.08
CA ARG A 116 5.51 0.33 -10.40
C ARG A 116 5.81 1.65 -11.09
N PHE A 117 6.87 2.33 -10.64
CA PHE A 117 7.16 3.70 -11.04
C PHE A 117 8.42 3.83 -11.90
N GLY A 118 9.17 2.74 -12.09
CA GLY A 118 10.48 2.76 -12.74
C GLY A 118 11.57 3.31 -11.82
N ASN A 119 12.73 3.63 -12.39
CA ASN A 119 13.78 4.34 -11.67
C ASN A 119 13.41 5.82 -11.48
N ILE A 120 12.64 6.10 -10.42
CA ILE A 120 12.14 7.44 -10.08
C ILE A 120 13.27 8.41 -9.76
N ASP A 121 14.36 7.94 -9.16
CA ASP A 121 15.53 8.80 -8.85
C ASP A 121 16.13 9.43 -10.11
N ALA A 122 16.10 8.70 -11.23
CA ALA A 122 16.58 9.16 -12.53
C ALA A 122 15.49 9.83 -13.39
N ALA A 123 14.25 9.95 -12.91
CA ALA A 123 13.15 10.54 -13.66
C ALA A 123 13.18 12.09 -13.62
N THR A 124 12.60 12.72 -14.63
CA THR A 124 12.39 14.18 -14.63
C THR A 124 11.40 14.57 -13.54
N GLU A 125 11.52 15.79 -13.01
CA GLU A 125 10.60 16.33 -11.99
C GLU A 125 9.14 16.22 -12.42
N GLU A 126 8.84 16.63 -13.66
CA GLU A 126 7.49 16.51 -14.24
C GLU A 126 6.96 15.07 -14.20
N LYS A 127 7.79 14.08 -14.56
CA LYS A 127 7.41 12.67 -14.52
C LYS A 127 7.17 12.18 -13.10
N LYS A 128 8.02 12.57 -12.13
CA LYS A 128 7.85 12.24 -10.71
C LYS A 128 6.53 12.80 -10.19
N MET A 129 6.28 14.09 -10.42
CA MET A 129 5.08 14.80 -10.01
C MET A 129 3.82 14.12 -10.57
N ARG A 130 3.78 13.88 -11.89
CA ARG A 130 2.63 13.26 -12.55
C ARG A 130 2.32 11.87 -12.00
N LEU A 131 3.34 11.03 -11.80
CA LEU A 131 3.17 9.67 -11.29
C LEU A 131 2.73 9.64 -9.83
N PHE A 132 3.29 10.54 -9.01
CA PHE A 132 2.92 10.66 -7.60
C PHE A 132 1.48 11.13 -7.44
N ILE A 133 1.09 12.19 -8.17
CA ILE A 133 -0.28 12.74 -8.13
C ILE A 133 -1.30 11.68 -8.58
N LYS A 134 -0.98 10.89 -9.61
CA LYS A 134 -1.85 9.79 -10.08
C LYS A 134 -2.22 8.84 -8.93
N GLY A 135 -1.26 8.57 -8.04
CA GLY A 135 -1.41 7.66 -6.91
C GLY A 135 -1.98 8.25 -5.62
N LEU A 136 -2.18 9.57 -5.50
CA LEU A 136 -2.78 10.16 -4.31
C LEU A 136 -4.26 9.77 -4.15
N LYS A 137 -4.85 10.03 -2.98
CA LYS A 137 -6.31 10.00 -2.81
C LYS A 137 -6.97 11.12 -3.62
N SER A 138 -8.13 10.85 -4.21
CA SER A 138 -8.98 11.82 -4.93
C SER A 138 -9.26 13.06 -4.10
N GLU A 139 -9.67 12.89 -2.84
CA GLU A 139 -9.92 13.97 -1.87
C GLU A 139 -8.73 14.95 -1.73
N ILE A 140 -7.49 14.43 -1.89
CA ILE A 140 -6.27 15.23 -1.84
C ILE A 140 -5.97 15.85 -3.21
N LYS A 141 -6.06 15.06 -4.30
CA LYS A 141 -5.82 15.53 -5.68
C LYS A 141 -6.67 16.76 -6.01
N ASP A 142 -7.94 16.72 -5.64
CA ASP A 142 -8.91 17.78 -5.96
C ASP A 142 -8.60 19.12 -5.29
N ARG A 143 -7.76 19.11 -4.25
CA ARG A 143 -7.36 20.29 -3.47
C ARG A 143 -5.92 20.74 -3.76
N LEU A 144 -5.22 20.11 -4.71
CA LEU A 144 -3.89 20.56 -5.13
C LEU A 144 -3.99 21.75 -6.07
N ASP A 145 -3.20 22.79 -5.80
CA ASP A 145 -3.06 23.94 -6.71
C ASP A 145 -1.92 23.69 -7.69
N MET A 146 -2.26 23.02 -8.79
CA MET A 146 -1.31 22.62 -9.83
C MET A 146 -0.63 23.79 -10.56
N ALA A 147 -1.21 25.00 -10.53
CA ALA A 147 -0.66 26.14 -11.26
C ALA A 147 0.71 26.61 -10.70
N ASN A 148 0.96 26.32 -9.42
CA ASN A 148 2.13 26.81 -8.69
C ASN A 148 3.18 25.73 -8.38
N LEU A 149 2.93 24.48 -8.74
CA LEU A 149 3.83 23.36 -8.45
C LEU A 149 4.79 23.14 -9.62
N LYS A 150 6.09 23.21 -9.35
CA LYS A 150 7.16 22.98 -10.34
C LYS A 150 8.15 21.90 -9.93
N LYS A 151 8.19 21.56 -8.65
CA LYS A 151 9.07 20.53 -8.10
C LYS A 151 8.29 19.45 -7.38
N PHE A 152 8.82 18.24 -7.38
CA PHE A 152 8.23 17.10 -6.70
C PHE A 152 8.02 17.35 -5.20
N GLU A 153 8.99 17.96 -4.52
CA GLU A 153 8.92 18.27 -3.09
C GLU A 153 7.76 19.23 -2.74
N GLU A 154 7.46 20.18 -3.63
CA GLU A 154 6.34 21.12 -3.46
C GLU A 154 5.01 20.37 -3.49
N VAL A 155 4.87 19.41 -4.40
CA VAL A 155 3.67 18.54 -4.50
C VAL A 155 3.50 17.72 -3.22
N VAL A 156 4.58 17.09 -2.73
CA VAL A 156 4.55 16.30 -1.50
C VAL A 156 4.13 17.17 -0.31
N GLN A 157 4.73 18.35 -0.18
CA GLN A 157 4.45 19.25 0.94
C GLN A 157 3.01 19.77 0.91
N GLN A 158 2.49 20.12 -0.27
CA GLN A 158 1.10 20.55 -0.41
C GLN A 158 0.13 19.41 -0.10
N ALA A 159 0.38 18.20 -0.61
CA ALA A 159 -0.43 17.02 -0.33
C ALA A 159 -0.49 16.68 1.16
N ILE A 160 0.63 16.80 1.89
CA ILE A 160 0.66 16.63 3.35
C ILE A 160 -0.19 17.68 4.06
N THR A 161 -0.13 18.95 3.63
CA THR A 161 -0.94 20.03 4.21
C THR A 161 -2.43 19.78 4.00
N VAL A 162 -2.81 19.35 2.80
CA VAL A 162 -4.19 18.99 2.46
C VAL A 162 -4.68 17.78 3.28
N GLU A 163 -3.87 16.73 3.40
CA GLU A 163 -4.20 15.55 4.23
C GLU A 163 -4.49 15.94 5.69
N LYS A 164 -3.67 16.82 6.27
CA LYS A 164 -3.89 17.33 7.63
C LYS A 164 -5.17 18.14 7.76
N ALA A 165 -5.47 19.02 6.79
CA ALA A 165 -6.70 19.81 6.80
C ALA A 165 -7.94 18.92 6.72
N LEU A 166 -7.93 17.92 5.83
CA LEU A 166 -8.99 16.92 5.72
C LEU A 166 -9.21 16.13 7.01
N ALA A 167 -8.14 15.78 7.72
CA ALA A 167 -8.25 15.07 9.00
C ALA A 167 -8.93 15.93 10.08
N VAL A 168 -8.62 17.23 10.14
CA VAL A 168 -9.29 18.18 11.06
C VAL A 168 -10.77 18.35 10.69
N GLU A 169 -11.08 18.52 9.40
CA GLU A 169 -12.48 18.63 8.93
C GLU A 169 -13.30 17.38 9.29
N LYS A 170 -12.73 16.17 9.10
CA LYS A 170 -13.38 14.91 9.46
C LYS A 170 -13.63 14.80 10.98
N ALA A 171 -12.66 15.19 11.80
CA ALA A 171 -12.82 15.18 13.27
C ALA A 171 -13.90 16.16 13.76
N LEU A 172 -13.93 17.38 13.21
CA LEU A 172 -14.97 18.37 13.54
C LEU A 172 -16.37 17.91 13.11
N ALA A 173 -16.47 17.25 11.95
CA ALA A 173 -17.73 16.70 11.48
C ALA A 173 -18.21 15.55 12.38
N GLU A 174 -17.30 14.70 12.86
CA GLU A 174 -17.61 13.60 13.79
C GLU A 174 -18.08 14.14 15.15
N GLU A 175 -17.41 15.14 15.72
CA GLU A 175 -17.81 15.82 16.96
C GLU A 175 -19.20 16.46 16.83
N ALA A 176 -19.48 17.16 15.71
CA ALA A 176 -20.79 17.76 15.45
C ALA A 176 -21.91 16.71 15.35
N LEU A 177 -21.62 15.54 14.76
CA LEU A 177 -22.58 14.43 14.68
C LEU A 177 -22.86 13.81 16.07
N GLU A 178 -21.85 13.74 16.94
CA GLU A 178 -22.02 13.28 18.33
C GLU A 178 -22.84 14.28 19.17
N GLU A 179 -22.62 15.59 19.02
CA GLU A 179 -23.41 16.61 19.71
C GLU A 179 -24.89 16.63 19.28
N MET A 180 -25.15 16.35 17.99
CA MET A 180 -26.50 16.24 17.44
C MET A 180 -27.21 14.93 17.81
N ALA A 181 -26.50 13.94 18.34
CA ALA A 181 -27.09 12.67 18.72
C ALA A 181 -28.07 12.87 19.90
N PRO A 182 -29.30 12.31 19.84
CA PRO A 182 -30.28 12.50 20.89
C PRO A 182 -29.74 11.99 22.23
N LYS A 183 -29.67 12.87 23.22
CA LYS A 183 -29.31 12.51 24.60
C LYS A 183 -30.27 11.40 25.05
N ARG A 184 -29.79 10.17 25.15
CA ARG A 184 -30.59 9.08 25.72
C ARG A 184 -30.89 9.45 27.16
N THR A 185 -32.16 9.72 27.46
CA THR A 185 -32.63 9.87 28.84
C THR A 185 -32.31 8.55 29.56
N PRO A 186 -31.49 8.54 30.63
CA PRO A 186 -31.23 7.34 31.39
C PRO A 186 -32.55 6.73 31.84
N PHE A 187 -32.76 5.43 31.61
CA PHE A 187 -34.00 4.72 31.95
C PHE A 187 -34.44 4.94 33.41
N HIS A 188 -33.49 5.15 34.33
CA HIS A 188 -33.73 5.46 35.73
C HIS A 188 -34.55 6.75 35.97
N LEU A 189 -34.48 7.74 35.08
CA LEU A 189 -35.20 9.02 35.23
C LEU A 189 -36.65 8.98 34.70
N LEU A 190 -37.05 7.91 34.02
CA LEU A 190 -38.40 7.80 33.43
C LEU A 190 -39.46 7.32 34.45
N PHE A 191 -39.07 6.87 35.64
CA PHE A 191 -39.98 6.24 36.60
C PHE A 191 -40.05 6.92 37.99
N SER A 192 -39.38 8.05 38.21
CA SER A 192 -39.26 8.65 39.55
C SER A 192 -40.47 9.49 40.02
N ASN A 193 -41.65 9.38 39.41
CA ASN A 193 -42.79 10.23 39.78
C ASN A 193 -44.13 9.50 39.90
N GLN A 194 -44.13 8.31 40.51
CA GLN A 194 -45.34 7.71 41.05
C GLN A 194 -45.10 7.26 42.49
N GLY A 195 -45.55 8.07 43.45
CA GLY A 195 -45.60 7.65 44.84
C GLY A 195 -45.60 8.76 45.85
N ASN A 196 -46.58 9.69 45.79
CA ASN A 196 -47.10 10.28 47.03
C ASN A 196 -48.52 10.85 46.88
N GLN A 197 -49.49 9.94 46.88
CA GLN A 197 -50.82 10.14 47.46
C GLN A 197 -51.02 8.91 48.36
N GLY A 198 -51.48 8.95 49.60
CA GLY A 198 -51.99 9.99 50.48
C GLY A 198 -52.11 9.36 51.86
N THR A 199 -52.44 10.21 52.82
CA THR A 199 -52.79 10.00 54.24
C THR A 199 -53.47 8.69 54.61
#